data_AF-A0A4D6NSX1-F1
#
_entry.id   AF-A0A4D6NSX1-F1
#
_cell.length_a   1.000
_cell.length_b   1.000
_cell.length_c   1.000
_cell.angle_alpha   90.00
_cell.angle_beta   90.00
_cell.angle_gamma   90.00
#
_symmetry.space_group_name_H-M   'P 1'
#
loop_
_entity.id
_entity.type
_entity.pdbx_description
1 polymer ?
#
loop_
_entity_poly.entity_id
_entity_poly.type
_entity_poly.pdbx_seq_one_letter_code
_entity_poly.pdbx_strand_id
1 'polypeptide(L)'
;MSNKPKSKIICGNSSRRNGHRLKAHHTRHVYKSPSNGPKHGSEEKEKEKQQEATAVLPFSGFNSGLPGQCASNSTLRCGSGVEERFRVQENAMQAASTGIGYGLKYQARCISDVKADTDHTSFLAGTLSLKEENEVHLIRLSSSGTELFCEGLFSHPNEIWDLVSCPFDQRIFSTVYSNGETCGAAIWQIPELYGELNSPQLEKITSLDTDSGKIKCILWWPSGRHDKLISINEENMYLWNLDVSKKTAQVQSQDSAGMLHKLSGGAWDPHDVSSVAATCESYLQLWDVRTMKKTISVECSHACSVDYHPQKQHILVTAEHESGIHIWDLRKPKLPIQELPGHTHCSGTDSTVNLWLTSTNHDELTTERLVDSSARWVDPLLNSYSDYEDSIYGLTWSSREPWIFASLSYDGRVVVESVKPYIPKK
;
A
#
# COMPACT_ATOMS: atom_id res chain seq x y z
N MET A 1 -11.55 34.20 0.32
CA MET A 1 -11.87 32.97 -0.43
C MET A 1 -11.03 31.85 0.14
N SER A 2 -11.66 30.96 0.92
CA SER A 2 -11.00 29.91 1.70
C SER A 2 -10.76 28.68 0.83
N ASN A 3 -9.49 28.28 0.64
CA ASN A 3 -9.13 27.05 -0.06
C ASN A 3 -9.35 25.85 0.87
N LYS A 4 -10.32 25.00 0.52
CA LYS A 4 -10.77 23.79 1.24
C LYS A 4 -9.81 22.59 0.99
N PRO A 5 -9.68 21.63 1.92
CA PRO A 5 -8.72 20.52 1.81
C PRO A 5 -9.09 19.50 0.72
N LYS A 6 -8.08 19.04 -0.03
CA LYS A 6 -8.17 17.97 -1.05
C LYS A 6 -7.35 16.78 -0.57
N SER A 7 -7.88 15.57 -0.69
CA SER A 7 -7.20 14.31 -0.33
C SER A 7 -6.55 13.68 -1.56
N LYS A 8 -5.42 12.96 -1.40
CA LYS A 8 -4.74 12.28 -2.51
C LYS A 8 -4.73 10.78 -2.26
N ILE A 9 -5.19 9.98 -3.23
CA ILE A 9 -5.12 8.51 -3.18
C ILE A 9 -3.97 8.07 -4.08
N ILE A 10 -3.14 7.13 -3.62
CA ILE A 10 -2.22 6.41 -4.49
C ILE A 10 -2.72 4.98 -4.61
N CYS A 11 -2.73 4.43 -5.82
CA CYS A 11 -3.01 3.03 -6.05
C CYS A 11 -1.96 2.42 -6.98
N GLY A 12 -1.65 1.15 -6.77
CA GLY A 12 -0.86 0.31 -7.67
C GLY A 12 -1.48 -1.08 -7.71
N ASN A 13 -1.40 -1.73 -8.88
CA ASN A 13 -2.02 -3.03 -9.10
C ASN A 13 -0.99 -4.15 -8.92
N SER A 14 -1.39 -5.24 -8.28
CA SER A 14 -0.67 -6.52 -8.34
C SER A 14 -1.59 -7.60 -8.95
N SER A 15 -1.24 -8.17 -10.10
CA SER A 15 -1.93 -9.35 -10.65
C SER A 15 -0.94 -10.39 -11.20
N ARG A 16 -1.34 -11.65 -11.16
CA ARG A 16 -0.49 -12.84 -11.38
C ARG A 16 -0.12 -13.01 -12.85
N ARG A 17 1.17 -13.07 -13.15
CA ARG A 17 1.68 -13.84 -14.29
C ARG A 17 2.29 -15.15 -13.84
N ASN A 18 1.67 -16.26 -14.25
CA ASN A 18 2.32 -17.56 -14.27
C ASN A 18 3.54 -17.48 -15.20
N GLY A 19 4.72 -17.69 -14.63
CA GLY A 19 5.99 -17.63 -15.35
C GLY A 19 6.13 -18.74 -16.38
N HIS A 20 5.70 -18.46 -17.60
CA HIS A 20 6.19 -19.15 -18.79
C HIS A 20 6.44 -18.15 -19.91
N ARG A 21 7.70 -17.71 -20.08
CA ARG A 21 8.17 -17.33 -21.41
C ARG A 21 9.66 -17.61 -21.63
N LEU A 22 9.84 -18.63 -22.45
CA LEU A 22 10.88 -18.89 -23.45
C LEU A 22 11.99 -17.84 -23.60
N LYS A 23 13.23 -18.34 -23.45
CA LYS A 23 14.48 -17.66 -23.81
C LYS A 23 14.44 -17.19 -25.27
N ALA A 24 14.72 -15.92 -25.49
CA ALA A 24 15.15 -15.40 -26.78
C ALA A 24 16.55 -14.77 -26.61
N HIS A 25 17.52 -15.34 -27.34
CA HIS A 25 18.84 -14.74 -27.54
C HIS A 25 18.71 -13.50 -28.43
N HIS A 26 19.41 -12.41 -28.12
CA HIS A 26 20.20 -11.71 -29.15
C HIS A 26 21.27 -10.75 -28.60
N THR A 27 22.49 -11.04 -29.05
CA THR A 27 23.63 -10.21 -29.49
C THR A 27 23.74 -8.73 -29.11
N ARG A 28 24.90 -8.41 -28.51
CA ARG A 28 25.49 -7.08 -28.28
C ARG A 28 25.76 -6.30 -29.58
N HIS A 29 25.56 -4.99 -29.52
CA HIS A 29 26.37 -4.03 -30.28
C HIS A 29 26.85 -2.89 -29.36
N VAL A 30 28.15 -2.60 -29.48
CA VAL A 30 28.92 -1.58 -28.78
C VAL A 30 28.96 -0.33 -29.65
N TYR A 31 28.71 0.86 -29.08
CA TYR A 31 29.23 2.10 -29.66
C TYR A 31 29.69 3.09 -28.57
N LYS A 32 30.79 3.76 -28.90
CA LYS A 32 31.65 4.61 -28.07
C LYS A 32 31.11 6.04 -27.90
N SER A 33 31.48 6.64 -26.78
CA SER A 33 31.42 8.06 -26.40
C SER A 33 32.36 8.96 -27.23
N PRO A 34 32.17 10.30 -27.14
CA PRO A 34 33.25 11.14 -26.60
C PRO A 34 32.78 12.29 -25.67
N SER A 35 33.79 12.96 -25.10
CA SER A 35 33.82 13.81 -23.90
C SER A 35 33.81 15.34 -24.14
N ASN A 36 33.88 16.08 -23.02
CA ASN A 36 34.20 17.53 -22.80
C ASN A 36 32.96 18.42 -22.61
N GLY A 37 32.81 19.33 -21.64
CA GLY A 37 33.64 19.94 -20.58
C GLY A 37 32.78 21.05 -19.89
N PRO A 38 33.23 21.71 -18.80
CA PRO A 38 32.34 22.29 -17.78
C PRO A 38 32.07 23.80 -17.93
N LYS A 39 30.98 24.32 -17.31
CA LYS A 39 30.78 25.76 -17.06
C LYS A 39 30.09 26.07 -15.72
N HIS A 40 30.59 27.14 -15.10
CA HIS A 40 30.32 27.75 -13.80
C HIS A 40 28.89 28.29 -13.56
N GLY A 41 28.34 28.00 -12.37
CA GLY A 41 28.12 28.91 -11.23
C GLY A 41 27.50 30.31 -11.39
N SER A 42 26.34 30.51 -10.76
CA SER A 42 25.98 31.77 -10.06
C SER A 42 24.87 31.52 -9.04
N GLU A 43 25.13 31.89 -7.78
CA GLU A 43 24.22 31.87 -6.63
C GLU A 43 23.22 33.04 -6.68
N GLU A 44 21.95 32.79 -6.37
CA GLU A 44 21.01 33.83 -5.94
C GLU A 44 20.28 33.39 -4.66
N LYS A 45 20.33 34.28 -3.65
CA LYS A 45 19.83 34.07 -2.29
C LYS A 45 18.30 34.17 -2.24
N GLU A 46 17.65 33.11 -1.76
CA GLU A 46 16.24 33.10 -1.35
C GLU A 46 16.02 33.96 -0.10
N LYS A 47 14.96 34.77 -0.11
CA LYS A 47 14.32 35.33 1.08
C LYS A 47 13.12 34.47 1.43
N GLU A 48 13.19 33.75 2.54
CA GLU A 48 12.07 33.00 3.11
C GLU A 48 10.93 33.94 3.51
N LYS A 49 9.75 33.68 2.95
CA LYS A 49 8.47 34.15 3.48
C LYS A 49 7.70 32.91 3.91
N GLN A 50 7.46 32.76 5.21
CA GLN A 50 6.58 31.73 5.75
C GLN A 50 5.17 31.92 5.14
N GLN A 51 4.69 30.93 4.40
CA GLN A 51 3.32 30.86 3.86
C GLN A 51 2.70 29.50 4.19
N GLU A 52 1.50 29.54 4.75
CA GLU A 52 0.74 28.44 5.35
C GLU A 52 0.42 27.31 4.34
N ALA A 53 0.88 26.09 4.66
CA ALA A 53 0.81 24.90 3.81
C ALA A 53 -0.62 24.39 3.52
N THR A 54 -0.81 23.87 2.30
CA THR A 54 -1.94 23.02 1.90
C THR A 54 -1.63 21.59 2.34
N ALA A 55 -2.44 20.97 3.20
CA ALA A 55 -2.19 19.63 3.71
C ALA A 55 -2.42 18.56 2.62
N VAL A 56 -1.40 17.73 2.35
CA VAL A 56 -1.52 16.47 1.61
C VAL A 56 -1.83 15.37 2.62
N LEU A 57 -2.86 14.59 2.34
CA LEU A 57 -3.37 13.57 3.25
C LEU A 57 -3.15 12.19 2.65
N PRO A 58 -2.16 11.43 3.17
CA PRO A 58 -1.87 10.10 2.67
C PRO A 58 -2.93 9.09 3.12
N PHE A 59 -3.18 8.09 2.28
CA PHE A 59 -3.84 6.84 2.67
C PHE A 59 -2.76 5.85 3.12
N SER A 60 -2.96 5.10 4.20
CA SER A 60 -2.01 4.09 4.66
C SER A 60 -1.86 2.96 3.61
N GLY A 61 -0.64 2.45 3.47
CA GLY A 61 -0.16 1.70 2.29
C GLY A 61 -0.95 0.45 1.87
N PHE A 62 -0.75 0.05 0.62
CA PHE A 62 -1.34 -1.13 -0.03
C PHE A 62 -0.32 -2.28 -0.05
N ASN A 63 -0.60 -3.38 0.68
CA ASN A 63 0.08 -4.67 0.51
C ASN A 63 -0.96 -5.71 0.09
N SER A 64 -0.78 -6.34 -1.08
CA SER A 64 -1.76 -7.31 -1.60
C SER A 64 -1.60 -8.70 -0.96
N GLY A 65 -2.43 -8.98 0.05
CA GLY A 65 -2.43 -10.23 0.83
C GLY A 65 -3.10 -11.47 0.20
N LEU A 66 -3.33 -11.51 -1.12
CA LEU A 66 -4.13 -12.60 -1.72
C LEU A 66 -3.33 -13.90 -2.01
N PRO A 67 -3.75 -15.06 -1.47
CA PRO A 67 -3.13 -16.37 -1.71
C PRO A 67 -3.49 -16.96 -3.08
N GLY A 68 -2.57 -17.70 -3.68
CA GLY A 68 -2.82 -18.53 -4.86
C GLY A 68 -3.39 -19.88 -4.51
N GLN A 69 -4.57 -20.18 -5.07
CA GLN A 69 -4.99 -21.55 -5.41
C GLN A 69 -6.01 -21.51 -6.56
N CYS A 70 -5.78 -22.40 -7.53
CA CYS A 70 -6.60 -22.62 -8.71
C CYS A 70 -7.89 -23.38 -8.37
N ALA A 71 -9.01 -22.99 -8.99
CA ALA A 71 -10.10 -23.89 -9.29
C ALA A 71 -10.50 -23.69 -10.76
N SER A 72 -10.13 -24.67 -11.59
CA SER A 72 -10.55 -24.81 -12.98
C SER A 72 -12.03 -25.20 -13.06
N ASN A 73 -12.84 -24.42 -13.79
CA ASN A 73 -13.83 -24.88 -14.79
C ASN A 73 -14.99 -23.89 -14.90
N SER A 74 -15.04 -23.15 -16.02
CA SER A 74 -16.28 -23.00 -16.79
C SER A 74 -15.99 -22.21 -18.06
N THR A 75 -16.07 -22.90 -19.19
CA THR A 75 -16.04 -22.32 -20.53
C THR A 75 -17.38 -21.65 -20.80
N LEU A 76 -17.41 -20.32 -20.96
CA LEU A 76 -18.56 -19.62 -21.54
C LEU A 76 -18.07 -18.77 -22.72
N ARG A 77 -18.52 -19.17 -23.91
CA ARG A 77 -18.39 -18.40 -25.16
C ARG A 77 -19.39 -17.24 -25.13
N CYS A 78 -18.91 -16.02 -25.32
CA CYS A 78 -19.67 -14.90 -25.90
C CYS A 78 -18.83 -14.42 -27.10
N GLY A 79 -19.34 -14.28 -28.33
CA GLY A 79 -20.62 -13.72 -28.73
C GLY A 79 -20.31 -12.34 -29.31
N SER A 80 -20.12 -12.27 -30.63
CA SER A 80 -19.70 -11.07 -31.36
C SER A 80 -20.70 -9.92 -31.18
N GLY A 81 -20.28 -8.86 -30.48
CA GLY A 81 -21.01 -7.60 -30.33
C GLY A 81 -20.07 -6.44 -30.69
N VAL A 82 -20.59 -5.49 -31.47
CA VAL A 82 -19.87 -4.36 -32.04
C VAL A 82 -19.43 -3.39 -30.92
N GLU A 83 -18.13 -3.19 -30.74
CA GLU A 83 -17.57 -2.15 -29.87
C GLU A 83 -17.62 -0.78 -30.58
N GLU A 84 -18.48 0.11 -30.09
CA GLU A 84 -18.32 1.55 -30.33
C GLU A 84 -17.15 2.07 -29.48
N ARG A 85 -16.03 2.38 -30.16
CA ARG A 85 -14.86 3.02 -29.57
C ARG A 85 -15.19 4.46 -29.15
N PHE A 86 -15.48 4.67 -27.88
CA PHE A 86 -15.29 5.98 -27.26
C PHE A 86 -13.79 6.24 -27.09
N ARG A 87 -13.22 7.11 -27.93
CA ARG A 87 -11.88 7.66 -27.73
C ARG A 87 -11.95 8.67 -26.57
N VAL A 88 -11.63 8.21 -25.37
CA VAL A 88 -11.17 9.12 -24.31
C VAL A 88 -9.74 9.50 -24.64
N GLN A 89 -9.50 10.79 -24.82
CA GLN A 89 -8.20 11.35 -25.15
C GLN A 89 -7.40 11.48 -23.84
N GLU A 90 -6.64 10.45 -23.47
CA GLU A 90 -5.71 10.47 -22.34
C GLU A 90 -4.60 11.50 -22.62
N ASN A 91 -4.71 12.67 -22.01
CA ASN A 91 -3.63 13.65 -21.93
C ASN A 91 -2.99 13.58 -20.53
N ALA A 92 -2.57 12.39 -20.10
CA ALA A 92 -1.69 12.27 -18.94
C ALA A 92 -0.26 12.63 -19.40
N MET A 93 0.32 13.68 -18.83
CA MET A 93 1.75 13.98 -19.02
C MET A 93 2.56 12.80 -18.47
N GLN A 94 3.20 12.03 -19.35
CA GLN A 94 4.23 11.06 -19.00
C GLN A 94 5.45 11.83 -18.47
N ALA A 95 5.48 12.11 -17.17
CA ALA A 95 6.68 12.60 -16.51
C ALA A 95 7.60 11.40 -16.22
N ALA A 96 8.83 11.42 -16.72
CA ALA A 96 9.84 10.45 -16.32
C ALA A 96 10.00 10.50 -14.79
N SER A 97 10.01 9.33 -14.14
CA SER A 97 10.21 9.19 -12.70
C SER A 97 11.50 9.90 -12.28
N THR A 98 11.36 10.89 -11.40
CA THR A 98 12.49 11.50 -10.68
C THR A 98 12.85 10.73 -9.41
N GLY A 99 12.21 9.57 -9.22
CA GLY A 99 12.30 8.79 -8.00
C GLY A 99 13.70 8.24 -7.76
N ILE A 100 14.02 8.10 -6.49
CA ILE A 100 15.31 7.56 -6.04
C ILE A 100 15.11 6.06 -5.87
N GLY A 101 15.98 5.27 -6.51
CA GLY A 101 15.87 3.81 -6.53
C GLY A 101 16.76 3.12 -5.51
N TYR A 102 16.28 2.00 -4.98
CA TYR A 102 17.06 1.00 -4.24
C TYR A 102 16.70 -0.39 -4.75
N GLY A 103 17.67 -1.29 -4.90
CA GLY A 103 17.45 -2.66 -5.39
C GLY A 103 17.69 -3.69 -4.31
N LEU A 104 16.69 -4.52 -4.03
CA LEU A 104 16.84 -5.73 -3.24
C LEU A 104 17.53 -6.81 -4.09
N LYS A 105 18.17 -7.76 -3.41
CA LYS A 105 18.88 -8.87 -4.07
C LYS A 105 17.92 -9.90 -4.68
N TYR A 106 16.75 -10.07 -4.07
CA TYR A 106 15.76 -11.08 -4.41
C TYR A 106 14.42 -10.44 -4.72
N GLN A 107 13.51 -11.24 -5.29
CA GLN A 107 12.13 -10.82 -5.46
C GLN A 107 11.54 -10.39 -4.11
N ALA A 108 10.63 -9.42 -4.16
CA ALA A 108 10.00 -8.86 -2.96
C ALA A 108 8.51 -8.57 -3.20
N ARG A 109 7.74 -8.55 -2.11
CA ARG A 109 6.28 -8.42 -2.16
C ARG A 109 5.72 -7.37 -1.24
N CYS A 110 6.35 -7.14 -0.09
CA CYS A 110 5.82 -6.28 0.94
C CYS A 110 6.81 -5.16 1.24
N ILE A 111 6.27 -3.96 1.41
CA ILE A 111 6.97 -2.78 1.90
C ILE A 111 6.09 -2.07 2.92
N SER A 112 6.69 -1.52 3.96
CA SER A 112 5.99 -0.73 4.98
C SER A 112 6.88 0.42 5.38
N ASP A 113 6.30 1.58 5.67
CA ASP A 113 7.04 2.63 6.35
C ASP A 113 7.44 2.19 7.77
N VAL A 114 8.46 2.81 8.35
CA VAL A 114 8.81 2.62 9.77
C VAL A 114 8.14 3.72 10.56
N LYS A 115 6.87 3.50 10.95
CA LYS A 115 6.00 4.51 11.56
C LYS A 115 6.59 5.18 12.80
N ALA A 116 7.30 4.40 13.61
CA ALA A 116 7.91 4.85 14.86
C ALA A 116 9.27 5.55 14.67
N ASP A 117 9.83 5.58 13.46
CA ASP A 117 11.06 6.32 13.17
C ASP A 117 10.74 7.81 13.04
N THR A 118 10.93 8.53 14.14
CA THR A 118 10.68 9.97 14.21
C THR A 118 11.88 10.81 13.80
N ASP A 119 12.97 10.20 13.32
CA ASP A 119 14.21 10.90 12.98
C ASP A 119 14.51 10.83 11.49
N HIS A 120 14.04 9.78 10.81
CA HIS A 120 14.34 9.53 9.40
C HIS A 120 13.13 9.02 8.61
N THR A 121 13.17 9.25 7.30
CA THR A 121 12.20 8.64 6.37
C THR A 121 12.71 7.24 6.03
N SER A 122 12.13 6.24 6.68
CA SER A 122 12.62 4.86 6.66
C SER A 122 11.50 3.88 6.24
N PHE A 123 11.90 2.80 5.58
CA PHE A 123 11.02 1.76 5.08
C PHE A 123 11.60 0.37 5.38
N LEU A 124 10.73 -0.61 5.63
CA LEU A 124 11.06 -2.02 5.68
C LEU A 124 10.56 -2.70 4.41
N ALA A 125 11.40 -3.50 3.76
CA ALA A 125 11.02 -4.32 2.62
C ALA A 125 11.39 -5.79 2.86
N GLY A 126 10.49 -6.71 2.52
CA GLY A 126 10.68 -8.15 2.73
C GLY A 126 10.76 -8.93 1.43
N THR A 127 11.71 -9.87 1.33
CA THR A 127 11.87 -10.73 0.15
C THR A 127 10.95 -11.96 0.19
N LEU A 128 10.73 -12.56 -0.98
CA LEU A 128 10.07 -13.87 -1.14
C LEU A 128 10.85 -14.76 -2.13
N SER A 129 11.75 -15.57 -1.59
CA SER A 129 12.47 -16.61 -2.31
C SER A 129 12.14 -17.98 -1.72
N LEU A 130 11.84 -18.95 -2.59
CA LEU A 130 11.69 -20.35 -2.23
C LEU A 130 13.04 -21.10 -2.15
N LYS A 131 14.11 -20.50 -2.66
CA LYS A 131 15.41 -21.18 -2.85
C LYS A 131 16.52 -20.63 -1.96
N GLU A 132 16.42 -19.35 -1.63
CA GLU A 132 17.44 -18.59 -0.93
C GLU A 132 16.89 -18.21 0.45
N GLU A 133 17.78 -17.92 1.39
CA GLU A 133 17.38 -17.32 2.66
C GLU A 133 16.75 -15.95 2.38
N ASN A 134 15.59 -15.68 3.00
CA ASN A 134 14.89 -14.42 2.82
C ASN A 134 15.49 -13.34 3.71
N GLU A 135 15.25 -12.09 3.34
CA GLU A 135 15.86 -10.93 3.96
C GLU A 135 14.78 -9.86 4.23
N VAL A 136 14.94 -9.15 5.35
CA VAL A 136 14.26 -7.89 5.63
C VAL A 136 15.28 -6.77 5.50
N HIS A 137 14.99 -5.79 4.65
CA HIS A 137 15.81 -4.61 4.44
C HIS A 137 15.20 -3.42 5.18
N LEU A 138 15.99 -2.78 6.05
CA LEU A 138 15.70 -1.45 6.58
C LEU A 138 16.38 -0.42 5.67
N ILE A 139 15.56 0.26 4.88
CA ILE A 139 15.97 1.22 3.86
C ILE A 139 15.70 2.62 4.39
N ARG A 140 16.68 3.51 4.28
CA ARG A 140 16.57 4.89 4.75
C ARG A 140 16.86 5.88 3.63
N LEU A 141 16.05 6.94 3.57
CA LEU A 141 16.29 8.08 2.71
C LEU A 141 17.32 9.01 3.36
N SER A 142 18.33 9.42 2.58
CA SER A 142 19.33 10.39 3.03
C SER A 142 18.67 11.70 3.47
N SER A 143 19.32 12.43 4.38
CA SER A 143 18.83 13.75 4.82
C SER A 143 18.76 14.78 3.69
N SER A 144 19.59 14.62 2.65
CA SER A 144 19.52 15.41 1.41
C SER A 144 18.33 15.03 0.52
N GLY A 145 17.70 13.88 0.75
CA GLY A 145 16.64 13.34 -0.09
C GLY A 145 17.12 13.00 -1.49
N THR A 146 18.36 12.53 -1.64
CA THR A 146 18.98 12.22 -2.94
C THR A 146 19.36 10.76 -3.12
N GLU A 147 19.50 10.02 -2.02
CA GLU A 147 19.98 8.64 -2.03
C GLU A 147 19.19 7.77 -1.05
N LEU A 148 19.00 6.51 -1.42
CA LEU A 148 18.51 5.47 -0.54
C LEU A 148 19.65 4.53 -0.20
N PHE A 149 19.77 4.17 1.07
CA PHE A 149 20.75 3.20 1.53
C PHE A 149 20.12 2.17 2.45
N CYS A 150 20.70 0.98 2.48
CA CYS A 150 20.32 -0.07 3.41
C CYS A 150 21.05 0.15 4.72
N GLU A 151 20.31 0.53 5.76
CA GLU A 151 20.86 0.69 7.11
C GLU A 151 20.96 -0.65 7.84
N GLY A 152 20.01 -1.54 7.59
CA GLY A 152 19.98 -2.87 8.21
C GLY A 152 19.52 -3.93 7.23
N LEU A 153 20.22 -5.06 7.22
CA LEU A 153 19.84 -6.25 6.46
C LEU A 153 19.70 -7.39 7.44
N PHE A 154 18.59 -8.12 7.41
CA PHE A 154 18.28 -9.13 8.42
C PHE A 154 17.79 -10.43 7.79
N SER A 155 18.39 -11.56 8.17
CA SER A 155 17.95 -12.87 7.69
C SER A 155 16.57 -13.25 8.26
N HIS A 156 15.71 -13.78 7.40
CA HIS A 156 14.39 -14.30 7.70
C HIS A 156 14.23 -15.70 7.06
N PRO A 157 13.76 -16.71 7.82
CA PRO A 157 13.82 -18.10 7.36
C PRO A 157 12.81 -18.48 6.28
N ASN A 158 11.77 -17.66 6.08
CA ASN A 158 10.60 -17.99 5.26
C ASN A 158 10.28 -16.88 4.25
N GLU A 159 9.49 -17.17 3.22
CA GLU A 159 8.97 -16.16 2.30
C GLU A 159 8.13 -15.15 3.06
N ILE A 160 8.34 -13.85 2.82
CA ILE A 160 7.61 -12.79 3.52
C ILE A 160 6.47 -12.30 2.62
N TRP A 161 5.24 -12.52 3.07
CA TRP A 161 4.02 -12.24 2.32
C TRP A 161 3.37 -10.92 2.73
N ASP A 162 3.46 -10.57 4.01
CA ASP A 162 3.07 -9.27 4.54
C ASP A 162 4.08 -8.84 5.61
N LEU A 163 4.29 -7.53 5.71
CA LEU A 163 5.21 -6.92 6.66
C LEU A 163 4.62 -5.58 7.08
N VAL A 164 4.49 -5.37 8.39
CA VAL A 164 3.95 -4.14 8.96
C VAL A 164 4.77 -3.71 10.18
N SER A 165 5.26 -2.47 10.17
CA SER A 165 6.01 -1.90 11.28
C SER A 165 5.12 -1.60 12.48
N CYS A 166 5.69 -1.72 13.68
CA CYS A 166 5.04 -1.27 14.91
C CYS A 166 4.98 0.26 14.94
N PRO A 167 3.81 0.86 15.25
CA PRO A 167 3.67 2.32 15.31
C PRO A 167 4.33 2.99 16.52
N PHE A 168 4.84 2.21 17.50
CA PHE A 168 5.37 2.75 18.76
C PHE A 168 6.81 2.34 19.08
N ASP A 169 7.40 1.41 18.34
CA ASP A 169 8.81 1.01 18.49
C ASP A 169 9.39 0.68 17.11
N GLN A 170 10.39 1.45 16.69
CA GLN A 170 11.00 1.35 15.36
C GLN A 170 11.70 0.01 15.09
N ARG A 171 12.00 -0.76 16.14
CA ARG A 171 12.66 -2.06 16.04
C ARG A 171 11.67 -3.22 15.99
N ILE A 172 10.41 -2.99 16.31
CA ILE A 172 9.40 -4.05 16.35
C ILE A 172 8.58 -4.02 15.06
N PHE A 173 8.33 -5.18 14.49
CA PHE A 173 7.44 -5.32 13.34
C PHE A 173 6.85 -6.73 13.30
N SER A 174 5.83 -6.89 12.48
CA SER A 174 5.17 -8.18 12.26
C SER A 174 5.41 -8.66 10.85
N THR A 175 5.54 -9.98 10.67
CA THR A 175 5.49 -10.61 9.35
C THR A 175 4.39 -11.65 9.27
N VAL A 176 3.78 -11.77 8.10
CA VAL A 176 3.06 -12.96 7.66
C VAL A 176 3.97 -13.67 6.67
N TYR A 177 4.19 -14.96 6.87
CA TYR A 177 5.16 -15.72 6.10
C TYR A 177 4.65 -17.09 5.67
N SER A 178 5.33 -17.68 4.69
CA SER A 178 5.08 -19.03 4.19
C SER A 178 6.38 -19.81 4.13
N ASN A 179 6.36 -21.07 4.56
CA ASN A 179 7.45 -22.02 4.34
C ASN A 179 7.19 -22.96 3.15
N GLY A 180 6.19 -22.63 2.31
CA GLY A 180 5.76 -23.44 1.17
C GLY A 180 4.64 -24.43 1.49
N GLU A 181 4.54 -24.90 2.74
CA GLU A 181 3.50 -25.84 3.18
C GLU A 181 2.46 -25.16 4.06
N THR A 182 2.93 -24.38 5.01
CA THR A 182 2.16 -23.68 6.04
C THR A 182 2.40 -22.19 5.98
N CYS A 183 1.38 -21.43 6.37
CA CYS A 183 1.51 -19.99 6.57
C CYS A 183 1.48 -19.72 8.07
N GLY A 184 2.25 -18.74 8.51
CA GLY A 184 2.30 -18.30 9.89
C GLY A 184 2.46 -16.80 9.99
N ALA A 185 2.34 -16.28 11.20
CA ALA A 185 2.63 -14.89 11.51
C ALA A 185 3.48 -14.81 12.77
N ALA A 186 4.39 -13.85 12.82
CA ALA A 186 5.22 -13.63 13.99
C ALA A 186 5.55 -12.15 14.20
N ILE A 187 5.87 -11.82 15.44
CA ILE A 187 6.39 -10.53 15.86
C ILE A 187 7.90 -10.64 16.03
N TRP A 188 8.62 -9.69 15.46
CA TRP A 188 10.07 -9.68 15.40
C TRP A 188 10.61 -8.39 16.00
N GLN A 189 11.86 -8.47 16.47
CA GLN A 189 12.63 -7.34 16.95
C GLN A 189 13.95 -7.26 16.18
N ILE A 190 14.27 -6.05 15.72
CA ILE A 190 15.57 -5.70 15.16
C ILE A 190 16.60 -5.68 16.31
N PRO A 191 17.70 -6.47 16.22
CA PRO A 191 18.77 -6.47 17.22
C PRO A 191 19.39 -5.08 17.41
N GLU A 192 19.92 -4.73 18.58
CA GLU A 192 20.48 -3.37 18.85
C GLU A 192 21.72 -3.01 18.04
N LEU A 193 22.58 -3.99 17.75
CA LEU A 193 23.87 -3.79 17.09
C LEU A 193 23.81 -4.14 15.59
N TYR A 194 22.73 -3.72 14.92
CA TYR A 194 22.56 -3.92 13.49
C TYR A 194 23.45 -2.94 12.71
N GLY A 195 24.37 -3.49 11.91
CA GLY A 195 25.40 -2.72 11.20
C GLY A 195 26.84 -3.24 11.40
N GLU A 196 27.08 -4.02 12.46
CA GLU A 196 28.39 -4.65 12.73
C GLU A 196 28.51 -6.07 12.16
N LEU A 197 27.36 -6.71 11.88
CA LEU A 197 27.26 -8.08 11.39
C LEU A 197 26.70 -8.12 9.97
N ASN A 198 27.20 -9.06 9.17
CA ASN A 198 26.64 -9.36 7.86
C ASN A 198 25.33 -10.14 8.05
N SER A 199 24.19 -9.46 7.87
CA SER A 199 22.84 -10.03 7.91
C SER A 199 22.50 -10.79 9.21
N PRO A 200 22.48 -10.13 10.39
CA PRO A 200 22.07 -10.79 11.63
C PRO A 200 20.65 -11.35 11.52
N GLN A 201 20.40 -12.48 12.19
CA GLN A 201 19.04 -13.04 12.29
C GLN A 201 18.14 -12.12 13.12
N LEU A 202 16.88 -12.00 12.68
CA LEU A 202 15.85 -11.32 13.46
C LEU A 202 15.55 -12.05 14.76
N GLU A 203 15.35 -11.30 15.84
CA GLU A 203 14.91 -11.87 17.10
C GLU A 203 13.40 -12.08 17.07
N LYS A 204 12.96 -13.34 17.09
CA LYS A 204 11.53 -13.65 17.21
C LYS A 204 11.07 -13.34 18.63
N ILE A 205 10.15 -12.38 18.77
CA ILE A 205 9.46 -12.11 20.04
C ILE A 205 8.45 -13.23 20.28
N THR A 206 7.50 -13.43 19.38
CA THR A 206 6.45 -14.44 19.56
C THR A 206 5.78 -14.79 18.23
N SER A 207 5.17 -15.98 18.15
CA SER A 207 4.34 -16.39 17.02
C SER A 207 2.87 -16.04 17.30
N LEU A 208 2.10 -15.74 16.25
CA LEU A 208 0.65 -15.56 16.32
C LEU A 208 -0.04 -16.82 15.80
N ASP A 209 -0.09 -17.85 16.64
CA ASP A 209 -0.62 -19.16 16.25
C ASP A 209 -2.15 -19.21 16.48
N THR A 210 -2.92 -19.34 15.40
CA THR A 210 -4.40 -19.45 15.47
C THR A 210 -4.86 -20.90 15.36
N ASP A 211 -5.99 -21.21 16.02
CA ASP A 211 -6.58 -22.56 16.00
C ASP A 211 -7.03 -23.00 14.60
N SER A 212 -7.29 -22.05 13.70
CA SER A 212 -7.69 -22.32 12.31
C SER A 212 -7.21 -21.22 11.36
N GLY A 213 -7.13 -21.55 10.08
CA GLY A 213 -6.97 -20.60 8.98
C GLY A 213 -5.56 -20.00 8.82
N LYS A 214 -5.25 -19.59 7.59
CA LYS A 214 -3.99 -18.91 7.24
C LYS A 214 -4.14 -17.41 7.44
N ILE A 215 -3.38 -16.83 8.36
CA ILE A 215 -3.33 -15.37 8.55
C ILE A 215 -2.94 -14.71 7.22
N LYS A 216 -3.66 -13.66 6.85
CA LYS A 216 -3.47 -12.88 5.62
C LYS A 216 -2.81 -11.54 5.87
N CYS A 217 -3.20 -10.87 6.96
CA CYS A 217 -2.65 -9.57 7.33
C CYS A 217 -2.70 -9.34 8.84
N ILE A 218 -1.91 -8.37 9.27
CA ILE A 218 -1.78 -7.94 10.67
C ILE A 218 -2.00 -6.43 10.75
N LEU A 219 -2.84 -6.01 11.68
CA LEU A 219 -3.12 -4.60 11.94
C LEU A 219 -2.67 -4.26 13.36
N TRP A 220 -1.57 -3.53 13.49
CA TRP A 220 -1.12 -3.02 14.78
C TRP A 220 -2.15 -2.08 15.39
N TRP A 221 -2.29 -2.13 16.72
CA TRP A 221 -3.19 -1.25 17.43
C TRP A 221 -2.80 0.23 17.20
N PRO A 222 -3.73 1.13 16.86
CA PRO A 222 -3.37 2.43 16.28
C PRO A 222 -3.09 3.52 17.32
N SER A 223 -3.33 3.29 18.61
CA SER A 223 -3.11 4.31 19.66
C SER A 223 -2.55 3.73 20.96
N GLY A 224 -1.75 4.51 21.68
CA GLY A 224 -1.23 4.10 22.99
C GLY A 224 0.08 3.34 22.90
N ARG A 225 0.05 2.02 23.14
CA ARG A 225 1.25 1.16 23.24
C ARG A 225 1.17 0.01 22.25
N HIS A 226 2.30 -0.68 22.07
CA HIS A 226 2.43 -1.85 21.21
C HIS A 226 2.09 -3.17 21.94
N ASP A 227 1.05 -3.14 22.77
CA ASP A 227 0.57 -4.27 23.57
C ASP A 227 -0.63 -4.98 22.95
N LYS A 228 -1.14 -4.50 21.80
CA LYS A 228 -2.27 -5.09 21.08
C LYS A 228 -2.07 -5.06 19.58
N LEU A 229 -2.71 -6.00 18.90
CA LEU A 229 -2.80 -6.06 17.46
C LEU A 229 -3.97 -6.95 17.04
N ILE A 230 -4.38 -6.83 15.78
CA ILE A 230 -5.35 -7.71 15.14
C ILE A 230 -4.65 -8.56 14.10
N SER A 231 -5.01 -9.84 14.02
CA SER A 231 -4.71 -10.69 12.87
C SER A 231 -6.00 -11.08 12.16
N ILE A 232 -5.98 -11.06 10.83
CA ILE A 232 -7.10 -11.46 9.99
C ILE A 232 -6.69 -12.69 9.19
N ASN A 233 -7.45 -13.78 9.29
CA ASN A 233 -7.34 -14.93 8.39
C ASN A 233 -8.59 -14.99 7.49
N GLU A 234 -8.75 -16.02 6.65
CA GLU A 234 -9.89 -16.09 5.72
C GLU A 234 -11.26 -16.11 6.42
N GLU A 235 -11.38 -16.62 7.65
CA GLU A 235 -12.67 -16.88 8.28
C GLU A 235 -12.94 -16.05 9.53
N ASN A 236 -11.89 -15.58 10.19
CA ASN A 236 -11.91 -15.07 11.55
C ASN A 236 -10.99 -13.86 11.72
N MET A 237 -11.38 -13.00 12.66
CA MET A 237 -10.57 -11.90 13.15
C MET A 237 -10.22 -12.14 14.63
N TYR A 238 -8.96 -11.91 14.99
CA TYR A 238 -8.43 -12.15 16.33
C TYR A 238 -7.83 -10.86 16.88
N LEU A 239 -8.20 -10.47 18.10
CA LEU A 239 -7.50 -9.45 18.87
C LEU A 239 -6.55 -10.13 19.83
N TRP A 240 -5.30 -9.68 19.79
CA TRP A 240 -4.20 -10.20 20.57
C TRP A 240 -3.79 -9.20 21.64
N ASN A 241 -3.43 -9.71 22.81
CA ASN A 241 -2.59 -9.03 23.77
C ASN A 241 -1.15 -9.53 23.61
N LEU A 242 -0.22 -8.59 23.46
CA LEU A 242 1.20 -8.82 23.27
C LEU A 242 1.97 -8.37 24.52
N ASP A 243 2.75 -9.27 25.10
CA ASP A 243 3.73 -8.96 26.14
C ASP A 243 5.13 -9.20 25.58
N VAL A 244 5.76 -8.12 25.11
CA VAL A 244 7.10 -8.15 24.53
C VAL A 244 8.14 -8.61 25.56
N SER A 245 7.98 -8.22 26.83
CA SER A 245 8.92 -8.57 27.90
C SER A 245 8.92 -10.08 28.20
N LYS A 246 7.74 -10.69 28.13
CA LYS A 246 7.56 -12.14 28.32
C LYS A 246 7.65 -12.93 27.03
N LYS A 247 7.75 -12.28 25.87
CA LYS A 247 7.79 -12.92 24.55
C LYS A 247 6.55 -13.79 24.27
N THR A 248 5.37 -13.29 24.66
CA THR A 248 4.10 -14.02 24.52
C THR A 248 3.04 -13.17 23.85
N ALA A 249 2.23 -13.79 22.99
CA ALA A 249 0.96 -13.26 22.51
C ALA A 249 -0.19 -14.18 22.94
N GLN A 250 -1.31 -13.60 23.34
CA GLN A 250 -2.53 -14.34 23.72
C GLN A 250 -3.75 -13.73 23.04
N VAL A 251 -4.63 -14.58 22.51
CA VAL A 251 -5.91 -14.15 21.94
C VAL A 251 -6.79 -13.62 23.08
N GLN A 252 -7.12 -12.33 23.03
CA GLN A 252 -8.05 -11.69 23.96
C GLN A 252 -9.51 -12.00 23.57
N SER A 253 -9.81 -11.92 22.27
CA SER A 253 -11.14 -12.14 21.72
C SER A 253 -11.05 -12.44 20.23
N GLN A 254 -12.02 -13.21 19.72
CA GLN A 254 -12.12 -13.57 18.31
C GLN A 254 -13.59 -13.71 17.89
N ASP A 255 -13.86 -13.52 16.61
CA ASP A 255 -15.17 -13.85 16.02
C ASP A 255 -15.04 -14.10 14.51
N SER A 256 -16.05 -14.77 13.95
CA SER A 256 -16.06 -15.19 12.54
C SER A 256 -16.71 -14.16 11.62
N ALA A 257 -16.12 -13.98 10.44
CA ALA A 257 -16.66 -13.20 9.33
C ALA A 257 -18.06 -13.68 8.89
N GLY A 258 -18.43 -14.91 9.26
CA GLY A 258 -19.68 -15.56 8.88
C GLY A 258 -19.51 -16.49 7.68
N MET A 259 -20.50 -17.35 7.47
CA MET A 259 -20.48 -18.35 6.40
C MET A 259 -20.32 -17.67 5.04
N LEU A 260 -19.42 -18.20 4.19
CA LEU A 260 -19.12 -17.71 2.83
C LEU A 260 -18.43 -16.33 2.74
N HIS A 261 -18.02 -15.73 3.86
CA HIS A 261 -17.23 -14.51 3.84
C HIS A 261 -15.75 -14.84 4.03
N LYS A 262 -14.95 -14.62 2.98
CA LYS A 262 -13.50 -14.79 3.02
C LYS A 262 -12.81 -13.44 3.20
N LEU A 263 -12.26 -13.19 4.37
CA LEU A 263 -11.51 -11.97 4.64
C LEU A 263 -10.13 -12.01 3.97
N SER A 264 -9.66 -10.86 3.51
CA SER A 264 -8.38 -10.73 2.79
C SER A 264 -7.45 -9.66 3.36
N GLY A 265 -8.00 -8.65 4.05
CA GLY A 265 -7.31 -7.45 4.46
C GLY A 265 -8.16 -6.60 5.39
N GLY A 266 -7.63 -5.45 5.82
CA GLY A 266 -8.39 -4.48 6.60
C GLY A 266 -7.62 -3.22 6.94
N ALA A 267 -8.32 -2.26 7.53
CA ALA A 267 -7.76 -1.00 8.00
C ALA A 267 -8.50 -0.51 9.26
N TRP A 268 -7.75 0.15 10.15
CA TRP A 268 -8.32 0.84 11.31
C TRP A 268 -9.00 2.13 10.89
N ASP A 269 -10.12 2.46 11.54
CA ASP A 269 -10.67 3.81 11.46
C ASP A 269 -9.78 4.78 12.27
N PRO A 270 -9.12 5.78 11.65
CA PRO A 270 -8.27 6.74 12.35
C PRO A 270 -9.07 7.67 13.28
N HIS A 271 -10.39 7.72 13.13
CA HIS A 271 -11.29 8.52 13.96
C HIS A 271 -11.94 7.74 15.10
N ASP A 272 -11.90 6.41 15.04
CA ASP A 272 -12.45 5.52 16.05
C ASP A 272 -11.60 4.25 16.23
N VAL A 273 -10.79 4.24 17.30
CA VAL A 273 -9.95 3.09 17.69
C VAL A 273 -10.75 1.82 17.99
N SER A 274 -12.07 1.90 18.11
CA SER A 274 -12.92 0.72 18.28
C SER A 274 -13.41 0.11 16.97
N SER A 275 -13.12 0.73 15.83
CA SER A 275 -13.66 0.34 14.52
C SER A 275 -12.58 -0.13 13.55
N VAL A 276 -12.86 -1.24 12.87
CA VAL A 276 -12.00 -1.82 11.81
C VAL A 276 -12.84 -2.15 10.59
N ALA A 277 -12.37 -1.77 9.41
CA ALA A 277 -12.89 -2.29 8.15
C ALA A 277 -12.10 -3.54 7.75
N ALA A 278 -12.79 -4.59 7.33
CA ALA A 278 -12.21 -5.82 6.80
C ALA A 278 -12.74 -6.07 5.38
N THR A 279 -11.84 -6.30 4.42
CA THR A 279 -12.20 -6.61 3.03
C THR A 279 -12.56 -8.08 2.89
N CYS A 280 -13.64 -8.34 2.15
CA CYS A 280 -14.12 -9.67 1.80
C CYS A 280 -14.46 -9.72 0.30
N GLU A 281 -14.53 -10.92 -0.28
CA GLU A 281 -14.80 -11.14 -1.71
C GLU A 281 -16.00 -10.36 -2.29
N SER A 282 -17.08 -10.14 -1.54
CA SER A 282 -18.27 -9.41 -2.03
C SER A 282 -18.76 -8.31 -1.10
N TYR A 283 -18.04 -8.07 0.00
CA TYR A 283 -18.46 -7.12 1.03
C TYR A 283 -17.26 -6.46 1.69
N LEU A 284 -17.46 -5.25 2.19
CA LEU A 284 -16.62 -4.63 3.20
C LEU A 284 -17.34 -4.72 4.53
N GLN A 285 -16.75 -5.45 5.48
CA GLN A 285 -17.33 -5.62 6.81
C GLN A 285 -16.71 -4.61 7.77
N LEU A 286 -17.54 -3.84 8.48
CA LEU A 286 -17.10 -3.02 9.60
C LEU A 286 -17.29 -3.79 10.90
N TRP A 287 -16.30 -3.70 11.77
CA TRP A 287 -16.23 -4.43 13.03
C TRP A 287 -16.03 -3.50 14.21
N ASP A 288 -16.78 -3.73 15.28
CA ASP A 288 -16.49 -3.19 16.61
C ASP A 288 -15.57 -4.17 17.34
N VAL A 289 -14.33 -3.76 17.59
CA VAL A 289 -13.29 -4.59 18.22
C VAL A 289 -13.47 -4.77 19.73
N ARG A 290 -14.27 -3.91 20.39
CA ARG A 290 -14.57 -4.05 21.83
C ARG A 290 -15.51 -5.23 22.06
N THR A 291 -16.45 -5.42 21.14
CA THR A 291 -17.42 -6.52 21.18
C THR A 291 -17.02 -7.71 20.30
N MET A 292 -16.05 -7.51 19.41
CA MET A 292 -15.70 -8.45 18.34
C MET A 292 -16.91 -8.85 17.51
N LYS A 293 -17.69 -7.86 17.07
CA LYS A 293 -18.89 -8.10 16.26
C LYS A 293 -18.92 -7.19 15.04
N LYS A 294 -19.48 -7.73 13.96
CA LYS A 294 -19.79 -6.99 12.73
C LYS A 294 -20.90 -5.98 13.00
N THR A 295 -20.69 -4.74 12.59
CA THR A 295 -21.63 -3.63 12.78
C THR A 295 -22.38 -3.31 11.49
N ILE A 296 -21.66 -3.17 10.38
CA ILE A 296 -22.20 -2.79 9.06
C ILE A 296 -21.51 -3.64 8.00
N SER A 297 -22.23 -4.01 6.94
CA SER A 297 -21.65 -4.57 5.71
C SER A 297 -22.00 -3.67 4.54
N VAL A 298 -20.99 -3.29 3.77
CA VAL A 298 -21.13 -2.54 2.51
C VAL A 298 -20.91 -3.54 1.37
N GLU A 299 -21.78 -3.55 0.37
CA GLU A 299 -21.59 -4.40 -0.80
C GLU A 299 -20.52 -3.78 -1.71
N CYS A 300 -19.47 -4.55 -2.02
CA CYS A 300 -18.38 -4.11 -2.89
C CYS A 300 -17.82 -5.32 -3.64
N SER A 301 -17.45 -5.17 -4.92
CA SER A 301 -17.04 -6.30 -5.75
C SER A 301 -15.55 -6.57 -5.58
N HIS A 302 -15.18 -7.64 -4.88
CA HIS A 302 -13.79 -8.11 -4.75
C HIS A 302 -12.81 -6.99 -4.35
N ALA A 303 -13.11 -6.31 -3.23
CA ALA A 303 -12.20 -5.32 -2.66
C ALA A 303 -10.89 -5.99 -2.25
N CYS A 304 -9.79 -5.57 -2.87
CA CYS A 304 -8.45 -6.05 -2.54
C CYS A 304 -7.78 -5.20 -1.46
N SER A 305 -8.27 -3.99 -1.23
CA SER A 305 -7.78 -3.08 -0.21
C SER A 305 -8.84 -2.07 0.22
N VAL A 306 -8.69 -1.55 1.43
CA VAL A 306 -9.51 -0.51 2.02
C VAL A 306 -8.62 0.45 2.81
N ASP A 307 -8.93 1.74 2.77
CA ASP A 307 -8.34 2.69 3.71
C ASP A 307 -9.26 3.87 4.02
N TYR A 308 -9.09 4.46 5.19
CA TYR A 308 -9.94 5.54 5.68
C TYR A 308 -9.36 6.91 5.34
N HIS A 309 -10.24 7.89 5.15
CA HIS A 309 -9.80 9.27 5.01
C HIS A 309 -9.27 9.79 6.36
N PRO A 310 -8.01 10.26 6.47
CA PRO A 310 -7.39 10.58 7.76
C PRO A 310 -7.99 11.80 8.47
N GLN A 311 -8.58 12.77 7.72
CA GLN A 311 -9.23 13.96 8.32
C GLN A 311 -10.76 13.96 8.30
N LYS A 312 -11.40 13.18 7.43
CA LYS A 312 -12.87 13.21 7.25
C LYS A 312 -13.45 11.92 7.78
N GLN A 313 -14.18 12.02 8.88
CA GLN A 313 -14.93 10.91 9.46
C GLN A 313 -15.90 10.32 8.44
N HIS A 314 -16.14 9.02 8.56
CA HIS A 314 -17.07 8.25 7.74
C HIS A 314 -16.72 8.15 6.25
N ILE A 315 -15.57 8.67 5.81
CA ILE A 315 -15.12 8.51 4.43
C ILE A 315 -14.06 7.43 4.36
N LEU A 316 -14.26 6.45 3.48
CA LEU A 316 -13.26 5.43 3.17
C LEU A 316 -13.15 5.20 1.66
N VAL A 317 -12.07 4.56 1.26
CA VAL A 317 -11.76 4.21 -0.13
C VAL A 317 -11.58 2.70 -0.21
N THR A 318 -12.17 2.07 -1.22
CA THR A 318 -11.87 0.69 -1.60
C THR A 318 -11.20 0.65 -2.96
N ALA A 319 -10.26 -0.28 -3.13
CA ALA A 319 -9.73 -0.66 -4.43
C ALA A 319 -10.26 -2.04 -4.80
N GLU A 320 -10.87 -2.16 -5.97
CA GLU A 320 -11.58 -3.34 -6.45
C GLU A 320 -10.99 -3.81 -7.78
N HIS A 321 -10.94 -5.13 -7.98
CA HIS A 321 -10.21 -5.74 -9.09
C HIS A 321 -10.76 -5.38 -10.49
N GLU A 322 -12.07 -5.20 -10.61
CA GLU A 322 -12.75 -5.00 -11.90
C GLU A 322 -13.37 -3.62 -12.05
N SER A 323 -13.89 -3.06 -10.96
CA SER A 323 -14.72 -1.86 -10.93
C SER A 323 -13.92 -0.61 -10.59
N GLY A 324 -12.70 -0.76 -10.09
CA GLY A 324 -11.76 0.32 -9.85
C GLY A 324 -11.74 0.84 -8.42
N ILE A 325 -11.67 2.16 -8.24
CA ILE A 325 -11.55 2.75 -6.90
C ILE A 325 -12.87 3.42 -6.55
N HIS A 326 -13.45 3.01 -5.43
CA HIS A 326 -14.67 3.60 -4.90
C HIS A 326 -14.38 4.40 -3.64
N ILE A 327 -15.00 5.57 -3.55
CA ILE A 327 -15.02 6.37 -2.34
C ILE A 327 -16.41 6.23 -1.73
N TRP A 328 -16.47 5.96 -0.44
CA TRP A 328 -17.70 5.66 0.29
C TRP A 328 -17.93 6.69 1.39
N ASP A 329 -19.19 7.00 1.65
CA ASP A 329 -19.63 7.65 2.89
C ASP A 329 -20.39 6.62 3.72
N LEU A 330 -19.84 6.23 4.87
CA LEU A 330 -20.40 5.21 5.76
C LEU A 330 -21.78 5.58 6.32
N ARG A 331 -22.17 6.86 6.27
CA ARG A 331 -23.52 7.29 6.63
C ARG A 331 -24.54 6.95 5.54
N LYS A 332 -24.08 6.67 4.31
CA LYS A 332 -24.88 6.31 3.13
C LYS A 332 -24.23 5.16 2.36
N PRO A 333 -24.06 3.97 2.96
CA PRO A 333 -23.24 2.88 2.42
C PRO A 333 -23.86 2.13 1.22
N LYS A 334 -24.97 2.60 0.65
CA LYS A 334 -25.65 1.89 -0.44
C LYS A 334 -24.99 2.08 -1.80
N LEU A 335 -24.36 3.24 -2.00
CA LEU A 335 -23.71 3.61 -3.25
C LEU A 335 -22.44 4.42 -2.95
N PRO A 336 -21.38 4.27 -3.75
CA PRO A 336 -20.19 5.09 -3.62
C PRO A 336 -20.50 6.56 -3.93
N ILE A 337 -19.82 7.48 -3.24
CA ILE A 337 -19.92 8.92 -3.48
C ILE A 337 -19.15 9.35 -4.72
N GLN A 338 -18.10 8.60 -5.07
CA GLN A 338 -17.27 8.85 -6.23
C GLN A 338 -16.64 7.53 -6.68
N GLU A 339 -16.62 7.32 -7.99
CA GLU A 339 -15.93 6.20 -8.63
C GLU A 339 -14.79 6.81 -9.45
N LEU A 340 -13.59 6.27 -9.28
CA LEU A 340 -12.44 6.59 -10.11
C LEU A 340 -12.14 5.35 -10.95
N PRO A 341 -11.82 5.54 -12.24
CA PRO A 341 -11.45 4.42 -13.08
C PRO A 341 -10.24 3.72 -12.45
N GLY A 342 -10.44 2.45 -12.11
CA GLY A 342 -9.32 1.57 -11.86
C GLY A 342 -8.58 1.28 -13.15
N HIS A 343 -7.45 0.59 -13.02
CA HIS A 343 -6.79 0.04 -14.19
C HIS A 343 -7.72 -1.01 -14.82
N THR A 344 -8.38 -0.65 -15.92
CA THR A 344 -9.18 -1.58 -16.72
C THR A 344 -8.32 -2.79 -17.07
N HIS A 345 -8.72 -3.94 -16.54
CA HIS A 345 -8.07 -5.23 -16.73
C HIS A 345 -7.84 -5.54 -18.21
N CYS A 346 -6.73 -6.24 -18.50
CA CYS A 346 -6.41 -6.96 -19.74
C CYS A 346 -5.34 -6.38 -20.71
N SER A 347 -4.62 -5.30 -20.40
CA SER A 347 -3.44 -4.90 -21.21
C SER A 347 -2.38 -4.09 -20.45
N GLY A 348 -1.52 -4.75 -19.67
CA GLY A 348 -0.15 -4.26 -19.41
C GLY A 348 0.06 -3.14 -18.38
N THR A 349 -0.84 -2.94 -17.41
CA THR A 349 -0.78 -1.85 -16.40
C THR A 349 -0.31 -2.27 -15.00
N ASP A 350 0.06 -3.54 -14.79
CA ASP A 350 0.52 -4.04 -13.48
C ASP A 350 1.82 -3.35 -12.99
N SER A 351 2.53 -2.68 -13.90
CA SER A 351 3.74 -1.90 -13.66
C SER A 351 3.50 -0.39 -13.54
N THR A 352 2.26 0.02 -13.23
CA THR A 352 1.90 1.45 -13.13
C THR A 352 1.40 1.83 -11.73
N VAL A 353 1.82 3.00 -11.25
CA VAL A 353 1.33 3.62 -10.01
C VAL A 353 0.62 4.91 -10.38
N ASN A 354 -0.64 5.05 -9.97
CA ASN A 354 -1.42 6.25 -10.23
C ASN A 354 -1.63 7.08 -8.96
N LEU A 355 -1.38 8.38 -9.08
CA LEU A 355 -1.67 9.36 -8.05
C LEU A 355 -2.96 10.10 -8.41
N TRP A 356 -4.00 9.91 -7.62
CA TRP A 356 -5.31 10.53 -7.79
C TRP A 356 -5.54 11.65 -6.77
N LEU A 357 -6.30 12.66 -7.17
CA LEU A 357 -6.80 13.74 -6.35
C LEU A 357 -8.31 13.56 -6.15
N THR A 358 -8.75 13.56 -4.91
CA THR A 358 -10.17 13.41 -4.57
C THR A 358 -10.71 14.63 -3.87
N SER A 359 -11.91 15.05 -4.29
CA SER A 359 -12.63 16.19 -3.71
C SER A 359 -13.89 15.67 -3.04
N THR A 360 -13.84 15.53 -1.73
CA THR A 360 -14.91 14.96 -0.91
C THR A 360 -15.87 16.04 -0.36
N ASN A 361 -16.05 17.17 -1.07
CA ASN A 361 -16.92 18.27 -0.62
C ASN A 361 -18.29 18.17 -1.28
N HIS A 362 -19.29 17.70 -0.53
CA HIS A 362 -20.68 17.57 -1.00
C HIS A 362 -21.65 18.65 -0.50
N ASP A 363 -21.22 19.65 0.28
CA ASP A 363 -22.15 20.67 0.79
C ASP A 363 -22.69 21.64 -0.28
N GLU A 364 -22.18 21.62 -1.52
CA GLU A 364 -22.69 22.48 -2.62
C GLU A 364 -23.15 21.71 -3.87
N LEU A 365 -22.92 20.40 -3.97
CA LEU A 365 -23.30 19.63 -5.18
C LEU A 365 -24.77 19.19 -5.22
N THR A 366 -25.54 19.50 -4.18
CA THR A 366 -26.97 19.16 -4.11
C THR A 366 -27.90 20.29 -4.58
N THR A 367 -27.38 21.49 -4.88
CA THR A 367 -28.22 22.64 -5.29
C THR A 367 -28.13 23.00 -6.78
N GLU A 368 -27.15 22.47 -7.55
CA GLU A 368 -26.99 22.82 -8.97
C GLU A 368 -27.15 21.62 -9.93
N ARG A 369 -28.13 20.72 -9.68
CA ARG A 369 -28.60 19.81 -10.73
C ARG A 369 -29.50 20.48 -11.77
N LEU A 370 -29.58 21.81 -11.77
CA LEU A 370 -30.30 22.60 -12.75
C LEU A 370 -29.43 23.77 -13.23
N VAL A 371 -28.94 23.60 -14.46
CA VAL A 371 -28.57 24.67 -15.40
C VAL A 371 -27.37 25.55 -14.99
N ASP A 372 -26.15 25.17 -15.38
CA ASP A 372 -25.43 25.88 -16.44
C ASP A 372 -24.17 25.12 -16.90
N SER A 373 -23.79 25.41 -18.14
CA SER A 373 -22.71 24.85 -18.92
C SER A 373 -21.31 25.32 -18.45
N SER A 374 -20.31 24.41 -18.54
CA SER A 374 -18.85 24.62 -18.39
C SER A 374 -18.18 24.56 -17.00
N ALA A 375 -18.71 23.79 -16.04
CA ALA A 375 -17.89 23.32 -14.93
C ALA A 375 -16.78 22.40 -15.48
N ARG A 376 -15.54 22.91 -15.58
CA ARG A 376 -14.36 22.13 -16.00
C ARG A 376 -14.21 20.92 -15.06
N TRP A 377 -14.48 19.71 -15.56
CA TRP A 377 -14.09 18.48 -14.90
C TRP A 377 -12.55 18.48 -14.87
N VAL A 378 -11.97 18.74 -13.70
CA VAL A 378 -10.54 18.56 -13.50
C VAL A 378 -10.31 17.05 -13.47
N ASP A 379 -9.45 16.56 -14.35
CA ASP A 379 -9.03 15.16 -14.33
C ASP A 379 -8.52 14.81 -12.92
N PRO A 380 -9.13 13.84 -12.22
CA PRO A 380 -8.68 13.45 -10.89
C PRO A 380 -7.29 12.79 -10.93
N LEU A 381 -6.81 12.31 -12.07
CA LEU A 381 -5.46 11.75 -12.20
C LEU A 381 -4.42 12.87 -12.19
N LEU A 382 -3.56 12.91 -11.16
CA LEU A 382 -2.48 13.88 -11.06
C LEU A 382 -1.22 13.44 -11.80
N ASN A 383 -0.87 12.16 -11.68
CA ASN A 383 0.33 11.59 -12.28
C ASN A 383 0.23 10.07 -12.39
N SER A 384 0.94 9.52 -13.37
CA SER A 384 1.15 8.08 -13.54
C SER A 384 2.65 7.79 -13.61
N TYR A 385 3.11 6.86 -12.77
CA TYR A 385 4.49 6.38 -12.75
C TYR A 385 4.51 5.00 -13.41
N SER A 386 5.09 4.90 -14.60
CA SER A 386 5.04 3.67 -15.45
C SER A 386 6.42 3.09 -15.79
N ASP A 387 7.47 3.55 -15.11
CA ASP A 387 8.87 3.21 -15.44
C ASP A 387 9.35 1.90 -14.79
N TYR A 388 8.41 1.07 -14.33
CA TYR A 388 8.68 -0.23 -13.71
C TYR A 388 8.74 -1.32 -14.78
N GLU A 389 9.72 -2.21 -14.66
CA GLU A 389 9.89 -3.34 -15.57
C GLU A 389 9.03 -4.55 -15.18
N ASP A 390 8.60 -4.61 -13.93
CA ASP A 390 7.74 -5.66 -13.37
C ASP A 390 6.56 -5.07 -12.58
N SER A 391 5.70 -5.94 -12.09
CA SER A 391 4.47 -5.62 -11.41
C SER A 391 4.72 -4.98 -10.04
N ILE A 392 3.91 -4.00 -9.67
CA ILE A 392 3.93 -3.37 -8.35
C ILE A 392 3.26 -4.30 -7.34
N TYR A 393 3.91 -4.50 -6.19
CA TYR A 393 3.38 -5.36 -5.13
C TYR A 393 3.14 -4.62 -3.82
N GLY A 394 3.90 -3.56 -3.55
CA GLY A 394 3.78 -2.79 -2.33
C GLY A 394 3.83 -1.29 -2.59
N LEU A 395 3.02 -0.55 -1.86
CA LEU A 395 3.01 0.91 -1.86
C LEU A 395 2.80 1.41 -0.44
N THR A 396 3.62 2.34 0.02
CA THR A 396 3.46 2.93 1.35
C THR A 396 3.83 4.41 1.34
N TRP A 397 3.02 5.23 2.00
CA TRP A 397 3.37 6.60 2.29
C TRP A 397 4.32 6.67 3.49
N SER A 398 5.19 7.68 3.52
CA SER A 398 5.98 7.99 4.70
C SER A 398 5.10 8.63 5.77
N SER A 399 5.10 8.08 6.99
CA SER A 399 4.49 8.75 8.15
C SER A 399 5.24 10.02 8.56
N ARG A 400 6.53 10.12 8.24
CA ARG A 400 7.37 11.29 8.57
C ARG A 400 7.17 12.45 7.61
N GLU A 401 7.12 12.15 6.31
CA GLU A 401 7.00 13.14 5.24
C GLU A 401 5.78 12.85 4.38
N PRO A 402 4.63 13.53 4.61
CA PRO A 402 3.35 13.25 3.93
C PRO A 402 3.35 13.45 2.40
N TRP A 403 4.43 13.99 1.85
CA TRP A 403 4.63 14.16 0.41
C TRP A 403 5.53 13.08 -0.20
N ILE A 404 5.98 12.10 0.57
CA ILE A 404 6.84 11.02 0.10
C ILE A 404 6.09 9.70 0.16
N PHE A 405 6.20 8.90 -0.89
CA PHE A 405 5.78 7.50 -0.88
C PHE A 405 6.87 6.62 -1.48
N ALA A 406 6.87 5.35 -1.08
CA ALA A 406 7.69 4.30 -1.64
C ALA A 406 6.80 3.29 -2.38
N SER A 407 7.31 2.81 -3.50
CA SER A 407 6.76 1.69 -4.27
C SER A 407 7.76 0.55 -4.32
N LEU A 408 7.25 -0.67 -4.43
CA LEU A 408 8.04 -1.89 -4.55
C LEU A 408 7.50 -2.73 -5.71
N SER A 409 8.36 -3.06 -6.67
CA SER A 409 8.06 -4.03 -7.72
C SER A 409 8.58 -5.43 -7.39
N TYR A 410 8.02 -6.43 -8.07
CA TYR A 410 8.30 -7.86 -7.84
C TYR A 410 9.77 -8.23 -7.96
N ASP A 411 10.47 -7.59 -8.88
CA ASP A 411 11.89 -7.78 -9.16
C ASP A 411 12.80 -7.24 -8.04
N GLY A 412 12.23 -6.69 -6.97
CA GLY A 412 12.96 -6.17 -5.82
C GLY A 412 13.36 -4.69 -5.96
N ARG A 413 12.85 -3.97 -6.97
CA ARG A 413 13.13 -2.53 -7.11
C ARG A 413 12.20 -1.70 -6.23
N VAL A 414 12.79 -0.95 -5.31
CA VAL A 414 12.13 0.09 -4.51
C VAL A 414 12.37 1.44 -5.17
N VAL A 415 11.32 2.24 -5.30
CA VAL A 415 11.43 3.63 -5.78
C VAL A 415 10.73 4.56 -4.78
N VAL A 416 11.42 5.61 -4.35
CA VAL A 416 10.88 6.65 -3.47
C VAL A 416 10.64 7.92 -4.26
N GLU A 417 9.41 8.42 -4.21
CA GLU A 417 8.93 9.54 -5.02
C GLU A 417 8.40 10.68 -4.14
N SER A 418 8.56 11.91 -4.61
CA SER A 418 8.02 13.11 -3.96
C SER A 418 6.86 13.69 -4.75
N VAL A 419 5.71 13.85 -4.10
CA VAL A 419 4.53 14.45 -4.72
C VAL A 419 4.48 15.98 -4.58
N LYS A 420 5.51 16.60 -3.98
CA LYS A 420 5.63 18.07 -3.84
C LYS A 420 5.36 18.85 -5.14
N PRO A 421 5.89 18.43 -6.31
CA PRO A 421 5.64 19.15 -7.57
C PRO A 421 4.15 19.23 -7.94
N TYR A 422 3.34 18.26 -7.52
CA TYR A 422 1.90 18.20 -7.77
C TYR A 422 1.07 18.82 -6.64
N ILE A 423 1.70 19.51 -5.70
CA ILE A 423 1.01 20.31 -4.69
C ILE A 423 1.00 21.75 -5.22
N PRO A 424 -0.17 22.38 -5.40
CA PRO A 424 -0.21 23.77 -5.81
C PRO A 424 0.55 24.63 -4.80
N LYS A 425 1.61 25.31 -5.26
CA LYS A 425 2.27 26.37 -4.50
C LYS A 425 1.24 27.50 -4.32
N LYS A 426 0.95 27.86 -3.07
CA LYS A 426 0.03 28.97 -2.77
C LYS A 426 0.64 30.30 -3.18
#